data_AF-A0A3D5EZT0-F1
#
_entry.id   AF-A0A3D5EZT0-F1
#
_cell.length_a   1.000
_cell.length_b   1.000
_cell.length_c   1.000
_cell.angle_alpha   90.00
_cell.angle_beta   90.00
_cell.angle_gamma   90.00
#
_symmetry.space_group_name_H-M   'P 1'
#
loop_
_entity.id
_entity.type
_entity.pdbx_description
1 polymer ?
#
loop_
_entity_poly.entity_id
_entity_poly.type
_entity_poly.pdbx_seq_one_letter_code
_entity_poly.pdbx_strand_id
1 'polypeptide(L)' 'GFGEPTLIERIVDWFGTLWPQMFLATGFCSSKDWVLLGLSMANWSVLCFIAFLVAAMVLSRRGG' A
#
# COMPACT_ATOMS: atom_id res chain seq x y z
N GLY A 1 15.55 17.77 -5.88
CA GLY A 1 15.68 17.53 -7.32
C GLY A 1 15.23 16.11 -7.55
N PHE A 2 14.14 15.93 -8.30
CA PHE A 2 13.65 14.60 -8.64
C PHE A 2 14.74 13.90 -9.47
N GLY A 3 15.28 12.81 -8.94
CA GLY A 3 16.25 11.99 -9.65
C GLY A 3 15.62 11.35 -10.88
N GLU A 4 16.44 10.72 -11.71
CA GLU A 4 15.96 9.90 -12.82
C GLU A 4 14.86 8.92 -12.34
N PRO A 5 13.70 8.88 -13.03
CA PRO A 5 12.55 8.13 -12.55
C PRO A 5 12.91 6.65 -12.49
N THR A 6 12.75 6.09 -11.29
CA THR A 6 13.04 4.68 -11.03
C THR A 6 12.09 3.78 -11.83
N LEU A 7 12.46 2.51 -12.03
CA LEU A 7 11.68 1.57 -12.83
C LEU A 7 10.21 1.46 -12.34
N ILE A 8 10.00 1.55 -11.04
CA ILE A 8 8.66 1.48 -10.44
C ILE A 8 7.82 2.70 -10.79
N GLU A 9 8.38 3.91 -10.76
CA GLU A 9 7.66 5.14 -11.12
C GLU A 9 7.22 5.14 -12.59
N ARG A 10 8.08 4.64 -13.49
CA ARG A 10 7.73 4.47 -14.90
C ARG A 10 6.57 3.50 -15.12
N ILE A 11 6.54 2.40 -14.38
CA ILE A 11 5.46 1.42 -14.45
C ILE A 11 4.16 2.04 -13.91
N VAL A 12 4.24 2.75 -12.77
CA VAL A 12 3.08 3.44 -12.18
C VAL A 12 2.52 4.49 -13.12
N ASP A 13 3.36 5.29 -13.78
CA ASP A 13 2.93 6.29 -14.76
C ASP A 13 2.20 5.64 -15.94
N TRP A 14 2.75 4.55 -16.48
CA TRP A 14 2.10 3.79 -17.55
C TRP A 14 0.73 3.25 -17.12
N PHE A 15 0.62 2.66 -15.93
CA PHE A 15 -0.66 2.20 -15.38
C PHE A 15 -1.61 3.35 -15.06
N GLY A 16 -1.10 4.52 -14.67
CA GLY A 16 -1.86 5.75 -14.46
C GLY A 16 -2.53 6.24 -15.74
N THR A 17 -1.91 6.06 -16.91
CA THR A 17 -2.55 6.38 -18.20
C THR A 17 -3.70 5.42 -18.56
N LEU A 18 -3.59 4.15 -18.13
CA LEU A 18 -4.60 3.14 -18.41
C LEU A 18 -5.78 3.21 -17.44
N TRP A 19 -5.50 3.25 -16.13
CA TRP A 19 -6.48 3.28 -15.04
C TRP A 19 -6.13 4.35 -13.99
N PRO A 20 -6.39 5.63 -14.31
CA PRO A 20 -6.02 6.74 -13.43
C PRO A 20 -6.68 6.67 -12.06
N GLN A 21 -7.89 6.12 -11.96
CA GLN A 21 -8.62 6.06 -10.68
C GLN A 21 -7.93 5.21 -9.60
N MET A 22 -7.08 4.25 -9.98
CA MET A 22 -6.41 3.33 -9.05
C MET A 22 -4.92 3.65 -8.86
N PHE A 23 -4.27 4.18 -9.89
CA PHE A 23 -2.81 4.32 -9.93
C PHE A 23 -2.31 5.77 -9.92
N LEU A 24 -3.21 6.75 -10.02
CA LEU A 24 -2.84 8.16 -9.94
C LEU A 24 -2.62 8.55 -8.47
N ALA A 25 -1.35 8.80 -8.10
CA ALA A 25 -1.00 9.34 -6.79
C ALA A 25 -1.33 10.85 -6.73
N THR A 26 -2.55 11.20 -6.34
CA THR A 26 -3.01 12.60 -6.26
C THR A 26 -2.70 13.29 -4.94
N GLY A 27 -2.18 12.58 -3.95
CA GLY A 27 -1.93 13.08 -2.59
C GLY A 27 -0.51 12.83 -2.08
N PHE A 28 -0.10 13.60 -1.07
CA PHE A 28 1.19 13.39 -0.40
C PHE A 28 1.13 12.21 0.57
N CYS A 29 2.05 11.25 0.45
CA CYS A 29 2.16 10.10 1.37
C CYS A 29 2.41 10.49 2.85
N SER A 30 2.86 11.72 3.11
CA SER A 30 3.08 12.24 4.46
C SER A 30 1.82 12.81 5.11
N SER A 31 0.76 13.05 4.34
CA SER A 31 -0.50 13.58 4.87
C SER A 31 -1.29 12.46 5.53
N LYS A 32 -1.72 12.71 6.76
CA LYS A 32 -2.51 11.76 7.55
C LYS A 32 -3.98 12.13 7.45
N ASP A 33 -4.57 11.91 6.28
CA ASP A 33 -5.95 12.33 5.99
C ASP A 33 -6.99 11.53 6.80
N TRP A 34 -6.64 10.31 7.21
CA TRP A 34 -7.50 9.47 8.04
C TRP A 34 -6.76 9.01 9.30
N VAL A 35 -7.20 9.56 10.42
CA VAL A 35 -6.77 9.22 11.79
C VAL A 35 -7.95 8.63 12.54
N LEU A 36 -7.94 7.32 12.72
CA LEU A 36 -8.98 6.62 13.48
C LEU A 36 -8.33 6.01 14.72
N LEU A 37 -8.81 6.41 15.91
CA LEU A 37 -8.23 6.08 17.22
C LEU A 37 -6.75 6.50 17.39
N GLY A 38 -6.29 7.52 16.64
CA GLY A 38 -4.90 8.00 16.67
C GLY A 38 -3.92 7.27 15.75
N LEU A 39 -4.33 6.15 15.12
CA LEU A 39 -3.55 5.44 14.09
C LEU A 39 -3.89 5.97 12.69
N SER A 40 -2.89 6.02 11.78
CA SER A 40 -3.16 6.37 10.37
C SER A 40 -3.70 5.18 9.62
N MET A 41 -4.28 5.44 8.45
CA MET A 41 -4.47 4.43 7.41
C MET A 41 -3.24 3.52 7.23
N ALA A 42 -2.03 4.09 7.16
CA ALA A 42 -0.81 3.30 7.00
C ALA A 42 -0.59 2.29 8.14
N ASN A 43 -0.78 2.70 9.41
CA ASN A 43 -0.66 1.78 10.55
C ASN A 43 -1.75 0.70 10.53
N TRP A 44 -2.99 1.04 10.15
CA TRP A 44 -4.08 0.09 9.99
C TRP A 44 -3.81 -0.94 8.88
N SER A 45 -3.26 -0.51 7.74
CA SER A 45 -2.85 -1.41 6.66
C SER A 45 -1.80 -2.41 7.15
N VAL A 46 -0.80 -1.97 7.91
CA VAL A 46 0.22 -2.85 8.49
C VAL A 46 -0.40 -3.92 9.39
N LEU A 47 -1.33 -3.54 10.28
CA LEU A 47 -2.04 -4.48 11.13
C LEU A 47 -2.81 -5.54 10.33
N CYS A 48 -3.53 -5.12 9.28
CA CYS A 48 -4.25 -6.03 8.40
C CYS A 48 -3.30 -6.99 7.66
N PHE A 49 -2.18 -6.51 7.12
CA PHE A 49 -1.20 -7.36 6.46
C PHE A 49 -0.60 -8.40 7.43
N ILE A 50 -0.25 -7.99 8.66
CA ILE A 50 0.25 -8.91 9.68
C ILE A 50 -0.81 -9.96 10.03
N ALA A 51 -2.07 -9.54 10.20
CA ALA A 51 -3.17 -10.47 10.49
C ALA A 51 -3.33 -11.53 9.38
N PHE A 52 -3.28 -11.14 8.11
CA PHE A 52 -3.34 -12.08 7.00
C PHE A 52 -2.11 -13.01 6.93
N LEU A 53 -0.90 -12.49 7.17
CA LEU A 53 0.31 -13.31 7.21
C LEU A 53 0.26 -14.36 8.33
N VAL A 54 -0.19 -13.97 9.53
CA VAL A 54 -0.36 -14.89 10.65
C VAL A 54 -1.46 -15.92 10.34
N ALA A 55 -2.59 -15.49 9.79
CA ALA A 55 -3.67 -16.40 9.40
C ALA A 55 -3.19 -17.42 8.36
N ALA A 56 -2.46 -16.97 7.33
CA ALA A 56 -1.86 -17.86 6.33
C ALA A 56 -0.89 -18.86 6.97
N MET A 57 0.03 -18.40 7.83
CA MET A 57 0.96 -19.29 8.53
C MET A 57 0.25 -20.32 9.43
N VAL A 58 -0.79 -19.91 10.16
CA VAL A 58 -1.57 -20.80 11.02
C VAL A 58 -2.33 -21.83 10.19
N LEU A 59 -2.93 -21.42 9.07
CA LEU A 59 -3.61 -22.32 8.13
C LEU A 59 -2.63 -23.32 7.52
N SER A 60 -1.48 -22.87 7.03
CA SER A 60 -0.44 -23.74 6.47
C SER A 60 0.12 -24.73 7.49
N ARG A 61 0.18 -24.37 8.77
CA ARG A 61 0.60 -25.29 9.86
C ARG A 61 -0.48 -26.26 10.31
N ARG A 62 -1.75 -26.00 9.99
CA ARG A 62 -2.90 -26.85 10.35
C ARG A 62 -3.30 -27.84 9.25
N GLY A 63 -2.95 -27.55 8.00
CA GLY A 63 -3.25 -28.40 6.84
C GLY A 63 -2.09 -29.29 6.38
N GLY A 64 -1.00 -29.38 7.15
CA GLY A 64 0.15 -30.24 6.90
C GLY A 64 0.27 -31.37 7.90
#